data_AF-A0A5K3FDS0-F1
#
_entry.id   AF-A0A5K3FDS0-F1
#
_cell.length_a   1.000
_cell.length_b   1.000
_cell.length_c   1.000
_cell.angle_alpha   90.00
_cell.angle_beta   90.00
_cell.angle_gamma   90.00
#
_symmetry.space_group_name_H-M   'P 1'
#
loop_
_entity.id
_entity.type
_entity.pdbx_description
1 polymer ?
#
loop_
_entity_poly.entity_id
_entity_poly.type
_entity_poly.pdbx_seq_one_letter_code
_entity_poly.pdbx_strand_id
1 'polypeptide(L)'
;MKIDPQTGKRYYGRQFTLGNAIWISFAAFVQQGVDFAPRAPGSRLLVSVWWFVTLILIAFYTANLAAFLTISLRVPPINGWSDLLKSDMEYGSLSSGSTRDFFFNTKLEPFAQLGAWMKQNQHALANSLEKGVERVRSSKGKYAFVLESVMNEYVNNREPCDTMMAGSPFGNYGYGIALPRKSPLKEALSDAVLQLRERQVLATLRKKWWIERGQCSADGDGDGDMSESNALALINVAGVFYVLVGGLLLALLVASLELWWHVGLSRKAASKKTRADADQAESTVVTPNICQDDDPWTLLPHKRLDAATSS
;
A
#
# COMPACT_ATOMS: atom_id res chain seq x y z
N MET A 1 19.76 5.98 -39.13
CA MET A 1 21.20 5.66 -39.18
C MET A 1 21.85 6.69 -40.12
N LYS A 2 22.77 7.53 -39.65
CA LYS A 2 23.46 8.50 -40.52
C LYS A 2 24.94 8.13 -40.58
N ILE A 3 25.47 8.10 -41.80
CA ILE A 3 26.89 7.82 -42.08
C ILE A 3 27.57 9.16 -42.17
N ASP A 4 28.66 9.35 -41.42
CA ASP A 4 29.52 10.52 -41.55
C ASP A 4 30.28 10.43 -42.88
N PRO A 5 30.11 11.39 -43.81
CA PRO A 5 30.71 11.32 -45.15
C PRO A 5 32.25 11.39 -45.15
N GLN A 6 32.89 11.80 -44.05
CA GLN A 6 34.36 11.91 -43.97
C GLN A 6 35.03 10.70 -43.30
N THR A 7 34.33 9.94 -42.46
CA THR A 7 34.95 8.89 -41.63
C THR A 7 34.32 7.51 -41.76
N GLY A 8 33.19 7.36 -42.46
CA GLY A 8 32.55 6.07 -42.75
C GLY A 8 32.04 5.31 -41.51
N LYS A 9 32.20 5.85 -40.31
CA LYS A 9 31.79 5.22 -39.05
C LYS A 9 30.29 5.37 -38.86
N ARG A 10 29.62 4.26 -38.55
CA ARG A 10 28.19 4.22 -38.21
C ARG A 10 28.00 4.86 -36.84
N TYR A 11 27.51 6.09 -36.79
CA TYR A 11 27.17 6.75 -35.52
C TYR A 11 25.66 6.63 -35.25
N TYR A 12 25.30 6.15 -34.05
CA TYR A 12 23.99 6.40 -33.46
C TYR A 12 23.92 7.90 -33.10
N GLY A 13 23.53 8.73 -34.05
CA GLY A 13 23.23 10.14 -33.82
C GLY A 13 21.87 10.30 -33.14
N ARG A 14 21.75 9.90 -31.86
CA ARG A 14 20.63 10.36 -31.02
C ARG A 14 21.15 11.49 -30.16
N GLN A 15 20.66 12.69 -30.45
CA GLN A 15 20.94 13.88 -29.67
C GLN A 15 20.27 13.76 -28.29
N PHE A 16 20.89 14.33 -27.26
CA PHE A 16 20.23 14.55 -25.97
C PHE A 16 19.10 15.57 -26.16
N THR A 17 17.92 15.09 -26.53
CA THR A 17 16.69 15.87 -26.51
C THR A 17 16.06 15.79 -25.12
N LEU A 18 15.25 16.79 -24.75
CA LEU A 18 14.57 16.84 -23.45
C LEU A 18 13.78 15.56 -23.16
N GLY A 19 13.07 15.02 -24.15
CA GLY A 19 12.32 13.76 -24.00
C GLY A 19 13.21 12.53 -23.75
N ASN A 20 14.35 12.44 -24.43
CA ASN A 20 15.32 11.37 -24.19
C ASN A 20 15.97 11.50 -22.80
N ALA A 21 16.20 12.73 -22.33
CA ALA A 21 16.74 12.98 -20.99
C ALA A 21 15.74 12.56 -19.89
N ILE A 22 14.46 12.89 -20.05
CA ILE A 22 13.39 12.44 -19.14
C ILE A 22 13.32 10.91 -19.12
N TRP A 23 13.41 10.25 -20.28
CA TRP A 23 13.40 8.80 -20.38
C TRP A 23 14.61 8.15 -19.68
N ILE A 24 15.82 8.71 -19.82
CA ILE A 24 17.01 8.24 -19.08
C ILE A 24 16.79 8.35 -17.57
N SER A 25 16.29 9.49 -17.10
CA SER A 25 16.06 9.72 -15.67
C SER A 25 15.05 8.73 -15.11
N PHE A 26 13.99 8.43 -15.86
CA PHE A 26 12.98 7.43 -15.50
C PHE A 26 13.56 6.02 -15.48
N ALA A 27 14.30 5.61 -16.52
CA ALA A 27 14.93 4.29 -16.59
C ALA A 27 15.92 4.05 -15.44
N ALA A 28 16.74 5.06 -15.11
CA ALA A 28 17.63 5.04 -13.95
C ALA A 28 16.86 4.85 -12.63
N PHE A 29 15.70 5.52 -12.47
CA PHE A 29 14.85 5.37 -11.29
C PHE A 29 14.25 3.96 -11.16
N VAL A 30 13.88 3.32 -12.27
CA VAL A 30 13.34 1.94 -12.29
C VAL A 30 14.47 0.88 -12.25
N GLN A 31 15.73 1.30 -12.06
CA GLN A 31 16.92 0.44 -12.08
C GLN A 31 17.09 -0.34 -13.39
N GLN A 32 16.52 0.17 -14.48
CA GLN A 32 16.70 -0.39 -15.82
C GLN A 32 17.87 0.30 -16.51
N GLY A 33 18.78 -0.50 -17.06
CA GLY A 33 19.90 0.02 -17.85
C GLY A 33 19.42 0.78 -19.07
N VAL A 34 20.21 1.77 -19.50
CA VAL A 34 19.93 2.55 -20.72
C VAL A 34 21.01 2.27 -21.76
N ASP A 35 20.60 2.01 -23.00
CA ASP A 35 21.51 1.66 -24.11
C ASP A 35 22.45 2.79 -24.56
N PHE A 36 22.32 3.99 -23.99
CA PHE A 36 23.07 5.18 -24.40
C PHE A 36 23.68 5.90 -23.20
N ALA A 37 25.01 5.89 -23.15
CA ALA A 37 25.78 6.57 -22.11
C ALA A 37 26.15 8.02 -22.50
N PRO A 38 26.11 8.98 -21.57
CA PRO A 38 26.58 10.34 -21.83
C PRO A 38 28.07 10.35 -22.21
N ARG A 39 28.42 11.09 -23.27
CA ARG A 39 29.81 11.18 -23.75
C ARG A 39 30.66 12.15 -22.94
N ALA A 40 30.08 13.27 -22.48
CA ALA A 40 30.81 14.32 -21.79
C ALA A 40 31.06 13.97 -20.30
N PRO A 41 32.23 14.33 -19.73
CA PRO A 41 32.57 13.99 -18.34
C PRO A 41 31.60 14.61 -17.32
N GLY A 42 31.16 15.87 -17.52
CA GLY A 42 30.19 16.52 -16.64
C GLY A 42 28.83 15.81 -16.61
N SER A 43 28.34 15.33 -17.76
CA SER A 43 27.09 14.57 -17.84
C SER A 43 27.17 13.19 -17.20
N ARG A 44 28.37 12.57 -17.16
CA ARG A 44 28.58 11.32 -16.43
C ARG A 44 28.49 11.53 -14.92
N LEU A 45 29.12 12.61 -14.41
CA LEU A 45 29.03 12.95 -12.99
C LEU A 45 27.57 13.19 -12.56
N LEU A 46 26.79 13.92 -13.37
CA LEU A 46 25.36 14.16 -13.10
C LEU A 46 24.56 12.86 -13.04
N VAL A 47 24.74 11.95 -14.01
CA VAL A 47 24.05 10.65 -14.01
C VAL A 47 24.49 9.78 -12.83
N SER A 48 25.78 9.79 -12.46
CA SER A 48 26.28 9.04 -11.31
C SER A 48 25.71 9.54 -9.98
N VAL A 49 25.62 10.87 -9.80
CA VAL A 49 24.99 11.46 -8.60
C VAL A 49 23.50 11.12 -8.57
N TRP A 50 22.82 11.20 -9.71
CA TRP A 50 21.42 10.79 -9.83
C TRP A 50 21.20 9.31 -9.49
N TRP A 51 22.07 8.43 -9.99
CA TRP A 51 22.06 7.01 -9.65
C TRP A 51 22.23 6.78 -8.15
N PHE A 52 23.16 7.49 -7.50
CA PHE A 52 23.35 7.38 -6.07
C PHE A 52 22.10 7.84 -5.27
N VAL A 53 21.49 8.95 -5.66
CA VAL A 53 20.26 9.46 -5.04
C VAL A 53 19.11 8.47 -5.20
N THR A 54 18.91 7.92 -6.39
CA THR A 54 17.85 6.94 -6.65
C THR A 54 18.05 5.63 -5.88
N LEU A 55 19.29 5.15 -5.76
CA LEU A 55 19.62 3.99 -4.92
C LEU A 55 19.26 4.22 -3.45
N ILE A 56 19.60 5.38 -2.88
CA ILE A 56 19.24 5.72 -1.49
C ILE A 56 17.72 5.79 -1.31
N LEU A 57 17.02 6.42 -2.24
CA LEU A 57 15.56 6.57 -2.18
C LEU A 57 14.87 5.21 -2.20
N ILE A 58 15.26 4.33 -3.12
CA ILE A 58 14.70 2.98 -3.21
C ILE A 58 15.03 2.18 -1.96
N ALA A 59 16.28 2.22 -1.48
CA ALA A 59 16.67 1.54 -0.25
C ALA A 59 15.81 1.99 0.95
N PHE A 60 15.62 3.31 1.13
CA PHE A 60 14.79 3.85 2.20
C PHE A 60 13.31 3.45 2.06
N TYR A 61 12.76 3.50 0.85
CA TYR A 61 11.39 3.06 0.59
C TYR A 61 11.22 1.57 0.89
N THR A 62 12.16 0.72 0.44
CA THR A 62 12.12 -0.72 0.70
C THR A 62 12.28 -1.05 2.19
N ALA A 63 13.12 -0.32 2.93
CA ALA A 63 13.30 -0.49 4.37
C ALA A 63 12.04 -0.12 5.15
N ASN A 64 11.40 1.01 4.82
CA ASN A 64 10.16 1.42 5.47
C ASN A 64 8.99 0.49 5.12
N LEU A 65 8.90 0.05 3.86
CA LEU A 65 7.91 -0.93 3.44
C LEU A 65 8.10 -2.25 4.18
N ALA A 66 9.33 -2.75 4.29
CA ALA A 66 9.64 -3.97 5.03
C ALA A 66 9.28 -3.83 6.52
N ALA A 67 9.63 -2.70 7.15
CA ALA A 67 9.24 -2.41 8.53
C ALA A 67 7.72 -2.35 8.71
N PHE A 68 6.98 -1.80 7.74
CA PHE A 68 5.52 -1.81 7.79
C PHE A 68 4.94 -3.22 7.63
N LEU A 69 5.51 -4.04 6.75
CA LEU A 69 5.06 -5.40 6.51
C LEU A 69 5.34 -6.35 7.68
N THR A 70 6.39 -6.11 8.47
CA THR A 70 6.67 -6.91 9.67
C THR A 70 5.79 -6.52 10.85
N ILE A 71 5.29 -5.29 10.87
CA ILE A 71 4.46 -4.78 11.96
C ILE A 71 2.99 -5.12 11.70
N SER A 72 2.57 -6.31 12.12
CA SER A 72 1.15 -6.62 12.32
C SER A 72 0.70 -6.06 13.68
N LEU A 73 0.50 -4.74 13.78
CA LEU A 73 -0.02 -4.15 15.00
C LEU A 73 -1.45 -4.65 15.24
N ARG A 74 -1.66 -5.46 16.28
CA ARG A 74 -2.98 -5.59 16.92
C ARG A 74 -3.31 -4.28 17.64
N VAL A 75 -3.73 -3.26 16.90
CA VAL A 75 -4.20 -2.02 17.52
C VAL A 75 -5.62 -2.25 18.01
N PRO A 76 -5.92 -2.04 19.30
CA PRO A 76 -7.29 -2.03 19.78
C PRO A 76 -8.09 -0.96 19.04
N PRO A 77 -9.30 -1.28 18.56
CA PRO A 77 -10.20 -0.25 18.04
C PRO A 77 -10.60 0.77 19.14
N ILE A 78 -10.44 0.39 20.41
CA ILE A 78 -10.76 1.19 21.60
C ILE A 78 -9.57 1.26 22.55
N ASN A 79 -9.08 2.46 22.85
CA ASN A 79 -7.95 2.67 23.77
C ASN A 79 -8.37 3.14 25.17
N GLY A 80 -9.66 3.42 25.38
CA GLY A 80 -10.15 3.86 26.68
C GLY A 80 -11.67 3.95 26.77
N TRP A 81 -12.14 4.34 27.96
CA TRP A 81 -13.56 4.40 28.31
C TRP A 81 -14.35 5.45 27.52
N SER A 82 -13.72 6.57 27.18
CA SER A 82 -14.33 7.62 26.35
C SER A 82 -14.55 7.16 24.90
N ASP A 83 -13.65 6.34 24.38
CA ASP A 83 -13.73 5.83 23.01
C ASP A 83 -14.79 4.74 22.92
N LEU A 84 -14.91 3.91 23.97
CA LEU A 84 -15.97 2.92 24.10
C LEU A 84 -17.37 3.59 24.04
N LEU A 85 -17.55 4.73 24.70
CA LEU A 85 -18.83 5.47 24.65
C LEU A 85 -19.18 6.02 23.26
N LYS A 86 -18.16 6.36 22.46
CA LYS A 86 -18.37 6.88 21.09
C LYS A 86 -18.49 5.76 20.05
N SER A 87 -18.06 4.56 20.40
CA SER A 87 -18.08 3.41 19.52
C SER A 87 -19.50 2.84 19.37
N ASP A 88 -19.75 2.18 18.24
CA ASP A 88 -20.99 1.44 17.97
C ASP A 88 -20.97 0.02 18.60
N MET A 89 -20.12 -0.19 19.61
CA MET A 89 -19.99 -1.48 20.28
C MET A 89 -20.94 -1.57 21.47
N GLU A 90 -21.59 -2.72 21.62
CA GLU A 90 -22.25 -3.07 22.87
C GLU A 90 -21.22 -3.33 23.96
N TYR A 91 -21.57 -3.05 25.21
CA TYR A 91 -20.69 -3.38 26.34
C TYR A 91 -21.47 -3.86 27.55
N GLY A 92 -20.88 -4.76 28.32
CA GLY A 92 -21.54 -5.28 29.50
C GLY A 92 -20.57 -5.77 30.55
N SER A 93 -21.08 -5.97 31.75
CA SER A 93 -20.36 -6.61 32.85
C SER A 93 -21.15 -7.81 33.35
N LEU A 94 -20.65 -8.48 34.37
CA LEU A 94 -21.36 -9.57 35.03
C LEU A 94 -22.69 -9.07 35.61
N SER A 95 -23.78 -9.82 35.43
CA SER A 95 -25.14 -9.45 35.84
C SER A 95 -25.29 -9.33 37.36
N SER A 96 -24.39 -9.97 38.11
CA SER A 96 -24.23 -9.80 39.55
C SER A 96 -22.76 -9.54 39.88
N GLY A 97 -22.46 -8.55 40.70
CA GLY A 97 -21.08 -8.31 41.16
C GLY A 97 -20.80 -6.83 41.45
N SER A 98 -19.67 -6.60 42.11
CA SER A 98 -19.18 -5.27 42.49
C SER A 98 -18.96 -4.37 41.28
N THR A 99 -18.51 -4.91 40.14
CA THR A 99 -18.30 -4.16 38.90
C THR A 99 -19.62 -3.55 38.40
N ARG A 100 -20.70 -4.34 38.32
CA ARG A 100 -22.02 -3.83 37.92
C ARG A 100 -22.51 -2.77 38.89
N ASP A 101 -22.42 -3.04 40.19
CA ASP A 101 -22.87 -2.11 41.22
C ASP A 101 -22.08 -0.80 41.20
N PHE A 102 -20.79 -0.83 40.87
CA PHE A 102 -19.98 0.35 40.64
C PHE A 102 -20.55 1.19 39.50
N PHE A 103 -20.72 0.61 38.31
CA PHE A 103 -21.26 1.34 37.16
C PHE A 103 -22.68 1.86 37.42
N PHE A 104 -23.48 1.13 38.18
CA PHE A 104 -24.88 1.52 38.43
C PHE A 104 -25.00 2.65 39.45
N ASN A 105 -24.04 2.78 40.38
CA ASN A 105 -24.13 3.76 41.47
C ASN A 105 -23.14 4.93 41.34
N THR A 106 -22.15 4.82 40.45
CA THR A 106 -21.15 5.87 40.25
C THR A 106 -21.77 7.12 39.61
N LYS A 107 -21.22 8.28 39.98
CA LYS A 107 -21.52 9.59 39.37
C LYS A 107 -20.34 10.16 38.58
N LEU A 108 -19.26 9.37 38.45
CA LEU A 108 -18.04 9.79 37.78
C LEU A 108 -18.20 9.58 36.27
N GLU A 109 -18.00 10.64 35.49
CA GLU A 109 -17.91 10.54 34.03
C GLU A 109 -16.51 10.04 33.62
N PRO A 110 -16.37 9.18 32.60
CA PRO A 110 -17.41 8.66 31.69
C PRO A 110 -18.23 7.45 32.21
N PHE A 111 -17.94 6.94 33.41
CA PHE A 111 -18.50 5.68 33.90
C PHE A 111 -20.00 5.73 34.20
N ALA A 112 -20.53 6.89 34.59
CA ALA A 112 -21.96 7.06 34.86
C ALA A 112 -22.81 6.89 33.59
N GLN A 113 -22.36 7.41 32.45
CA GLN A 113 -23.00 7.19 31.14
C GLN A 113 -22.97 5.71 30.72
N LEU A 114 -21.81 5.05 30.87
CA LEU A 114 -21.69 3.60 30.62
C LEU A 114 -22.67 2.81 31.49
N GLY A 115 -22.78 3.17 32.77
CA GLY A 115 -23.71 2.58 33.72
C GLY A 115 -25.18 2.78 33.36
N ALA A 116 -25.56 3.99 32.93
CA ALA A 116 -26.92 4.30 32.50
C ALA A 116 -27.32 3.46 31.27
N TRP A 117 -26.42 3.33 30.29
CA TRP A 117 -26.64 2.49 29.13
C TRP A 117 -26.77 1.01 29.49
N MET A 118 -25.92 0.49 30.39
CA MET A 118 -26.01 -0.90 30.87
C MET A 118 -27.30 -1.16 31.64
N LYS A 119 -27.82 -0.16 32.37
CA LYS A 119 -29.13 -0.27 33.04
C LYS A 119 -30.27 -0.44 32.06
N GLN A 120 -30.26 0.33 30.97
CA GLN A 120 -31.26 0.26 29.90
C GLN A 120 -31.14 -1.05 29.11
N ASN A 121 -29.91 -1.53 28.89
CA ASN A 121 -29.60 -2.71 28.10
C ASN A 121 -29.20 -3.90 28.97
N GLN A 122 -30.13 -4.39 29.80
CA GLN A 122 -29.88 -5.55 30.68
C GLN A 122 -29.44 -6.82 29.92
N HIS A 123 -29.89 -6.97 28.67
CA HIS A 123 -29.51 -8.09 27.81
C HIS A 123 -28.01 -8.08 27.46
N ALA A 124 -27.31 -6.95 27.59
CA ALA A 124 -25.87 -6.84 27.36
C ALA A 124 -25.04 -7.40 28.54
N LEU A 125 -25.64 -7.61 29.71
CA LEU A 125 -24.97 -8.19 30.87
C LEU A 125 -24.83 -9.71 30.73
N ALA A 126 -23.73 -10.27 31.23
CA ALA A 126 -23.47 -11.71 31.19
C ALA A 126 -23.76 -12.37 32.55
N ASN A 127 -24.33 -13.58 32.56
CA ASN A 127 -24.62 -14.29 33.82
C ASN A 127 -23.41 -15.00 34.43
N SER A 128 -22.37 -15.29 33.66
CA SER A 128 -21.12 -15.86 34.14
C SER A 128 -19.93 -15.27 33.38
N LEU A 129 -18.72 -15.47 33.92
CA LEU A 129 -17.49 -15.04 33.28
C LEU A 129 -17.34 -15.73 31.90
N GLU A 130 -17.61 -17.04 31.84
CA GLU A 130 -17.47 -17.84 30.64
C GLU A 130 -18.43 -17.37 29.54
N LYS A 131 -19.69 -17.09 29.90
CA LYS A 131 -20.67 -16.56 28.94
C LYS A 131 -20.31 -15.15 28.45
N GLY A 132 -19.74 -14.32 29.32
CA GLY A 132 -19.26 -12.99 28.94
C GLY A 132 -18.12 -13.07 27.93
N VAL A 133 -17.13 -13.93 28.19
CA VAL A 133 -16.00 -14.18 27.29
C VAL A 133 -16.47 -14.80 25.97
N GLU A 134 -17.33 -15.80 26.00
CA GLU A 134 -17.90 -16.43 24.79
C GLU A 134 -18.67 -15.42 23.93
N ARG A 135 -19.40 -14.48 24.56
CA ARG A 135 -20.07 -13.39 23.85
C ARG A 135 -19.09 -12.46 23.15
N VAL A 136 -17.98 -12.09 23.78
CA VAL A 136 -16.91 -11.29 23.13
C VAL A 136 -16.40 -12.02 21.89
N ARG A 137 -16.11 -13.32 22.02
CA ARG A 137 -15.59 -14.16 20.92
C ARG A 137 -16.57 -14.28 19.75
N SER A 138 -17.85 -14.52 20.05
CA SER A 138 -18.90 -14.67 19.04
C SER A 138 -19.32 -13.35 18.37
N SER A 139 -19.10 -12.21 19.04
CA SER A 139 -19.54 -10.88 18.55
C SER A 139 -18.59 -10.23 17.56
N LYS A 140 -17.46 -10.87 17.20
CA LYS A 140 -16.49 -10.40 16.18
C LYS A 140 -16.09 -8.92 16.33
N GLY A 141 -15.80 -8.50 17.56
CA GLY A 141 -15.36 -7.13 17.86
C GLY A 141 -16.50 -6.09 17.99
N LYS A 142 -17.75 -6.52 18.11
CA LYS A 142 -18.90 -5.62 18.37
C LYS A 142 -19.39 -5.59 19.83
N TYR A 143 -18.79 -6.39 20.70
CA TYR A 143 -19.13 -6.45 22.12
C TYR A 143 -17.86 -6.38 22.99
N ALA A 144 -17.86 -5.48 23.97
CA ALA A 144 -16.80 -5.37 24.98
C ALA A 144 -17.30 -5.87 26.34
N PHE A 145 -16.55 -6.76 26.96
CA PHE A 145 -16.88 -7.28 28.28
C PHE A 145 -15.98 -6.65 29.35
N VAL A 146 -16.61 -6.04 30.35
CA VAL A 146 -15.94 -5.36 31.45
C VAL A 146 -15.83 -6.31 32.63
N LEU A 147 -14.58 -6.64 32.98
CA LEU A 147 -14.23 -7.50 34.09
C LEU A 147 -12.95 -7.00 34.80
N GLU A 148 -12.59 -7.66 35.89
CA GLU A 148 -11.39 -7.35 36.67
C GLU A 148 -10.11 -7.59 35.86
N SER A 149 -9.11 -6.70 36.01
CA SER A 149 -7.87 -6.75 35.22
C SER A 149 -7.12 -8.07 35.34
N VAL A 150 -7.10 -8.65 36.55
CA VAL A 150 -6.43 -9.93 36.82
C VAL A 150 -7.10 -11.09 36.08
N MET A 151 -8.44 -11.08 35.98
CA MET A 151 -9.19 -12.07 35.21
C MET A 151 -9.08 -11.83 33.71
N ASN A 152 -8.96 -10.57 33.28
CA ASN A 152 -8.73 -10.22 31.88
C ASN A 152 -7.39 -10.76 31.39
N GLU A 153 -6.31 -10.50 32.14
CA GLU A 153 -4.98 -11.05 31.88
C GLU A 153 -4.98 -12.58 31.88
N TYR A 154 -5.72 -13.19 32.80
CA TYR A 154 -5.85 -14.65 32.86
C TYR A 154 -6.49 -15.20 31.58
N VAL A 155 -7.64 -14.67 31.16
CA VAL A 155 -8.36 -15.12 29.96
C VAL A 155 -7.55 -14.85 28.70
N ASN A 156 -6.86 -13.71 28.64
CA ASN A 156 -6.00 -13.34 27.51
C ASN A 156 -4.86 -14.33 27.28
N ASN A 157 -4.33 -14.94 28.35
CA ASN A 157 -3.27 -15.94 28.28
C ASN A 157 -3.80 -17.37 28.05
N ARG A 158 -5.07 -17.55 27.69
CA ARG A 158 -5.70 -18.85 27.42
C ARG A 158 -6.07 -19.00 25.96
N GLU A 159 -5.97 -20.24 25.47
CA GLU A 159 -6.39 -20.57 24.12
C GLU A 159 -7.89 -20.22 23.89
N PRO A 160 -8.26 -19.76 22.68
CA PRO A 160 -7.43 -19.64 21.48
C PRO A 160 -6.72 -18.28 21.31
N CYS A 161 -6.41 -17.56 22.40
CA CYS A 161 -5.63 -16.31 22.38
C CYS A 161 -6.28 -15.19 21.53
N ASP A 162 -7.61 -15.19 21.49
CA ASP A 162 -8.47 -14.36 20.64
C ASP A 162 -9.06 -13.15 21.36
N THR A 163 -8.82 -13.03 22.67
CA THR A 163 -9.19 -11.87 23.48
C THR A 163 -8.00 -10.93 23.61
N MET A 164 -8.25 -9.71 24.09
CA MET A 164 -7.19 -8.79 24.51
C MET A 164 -7.76 -7.73 25.44
N MET A 165 -6.89 -7.17 26.29
CA MET A 165 -7.24 -6.05 27.15
C MET A 165 -7.20 -4.73 26.37
N ALA A 166 -8.30 -3.97 26.44
CA ALA A 166 -8.41 -2.64 25.83
C ALA A 166 -8.32 -1.55 26.90
N GLY A 167 -7.41 -0.59 26.70
CA GLY A 167 -7.17 0.51 27.63
C GLY A 167 -6.54 0.09 28.96
N SER A 168 -6.50 1.04 29.90
CA SER A 168 -5.90 0.84 31.23
C SER A 168 -6.93 0.43 32.28
N PRO A 169 -6.55 -0.36 33.31
CA PRO A 169 -7.43 -0.64 34.44
C PRO A 169 -7.84 0.65 35.13
N PHE A 170 -9.06 0.68 35.65
CA PHE A 170 -9.56 1.79 36.45
C PHE A 170 -9.87 1.32 37.87
N GLY A 171 -9.71 2.23 38.83
CA GLY A 171 -9.81 1.92 40.25
C GLY A 171 -8.62 1.11 40.77
N ASN A 172 -8.46 1.13 42.09
CA ASN A 172 -7.46 0.33 42.77
C ASN A 172 -8.20 -0.65 43.70
N TYR A 173 -8.52 -1.82 43.13
CA TYR A 173 -9.21 -2.90 43.83
C TYR A 173 -8.27 -4.09 43.99
N GLY A 174 -8.40 -4.80 45.09
CA GLY A 174 -7.60 -5.98 45.40
C GLY A 174 -8.45 -7.07 46.04
N TYR A 175 -8.03 -8.31 45.84
CA TYR A 175 -8.65 -9.45 46.51
C TYR A 175 -8.19 -9.52 47.97
N GLY A 176 -9.12 -9.86 48.85
CA GLY A 176 -8.88 -10.06 50.28
C GLY A 176 -9.60 -11.30 50.77
N ILE A 177 -9.09 -11.88 51.87
CA ILE A 177 -9.73 -13.02 52.52
C ILE A 177 -10.77 -12.49 53.50
N ALA A 178 -12.03 -12.85 53.28
CA ALA A 178 -13.13 -12.43 54.13
C ALA A 178 -13.23 -13.34 55.36
N LEU A 179 -13.42 -12.74 56.54
CA LEU A 179 -13.67 -13.44 57.80
C LEU A 179 -14.96 -12.91 58.43
N PRO A 180 -15.67 -13.72 59.23
CA PRO A 180 -16.79 -13.25 60.03
C PRO A 180 -16.39 -12.05 60.90
N ARG A 181 -17.36 -11.16 61.15
CA ARG A 181 -17.12 -9.99 62.00
C ARG A 181 -16.62 -10.45 63.38
N LYS A 182 -15.55 -9.80 63.86
CA LYS A 182 -14.89 -10.10 65.14
C LYS A 182 -14.27 -11.51 65.24
N SER A 183 -13.91 -12.13 64.12
CA SER A 183 -13.19 -13.40 64.12
C SER A 183 -11.81 -13.27 64.81
N PRO A 184 -11.45 -14.18 65.73
CA PRO A 184 -10.13 -14.18 66.37
C PRO A 184 -8.99 -14.50 65.38
N LEU A 185 -9.31 -15.07 64.21
CA LEU A 185 -8.32 -15.41 63.17
C LEU A 185 -7.83 -14.21 62.37
N LYS A 186 -8.43 -13.03 62.55
CA LYS A 186 -8.13 -11.85 61.73
C LYS A 186 -6.65 -11.45 61.80
N GLU A 187 -6.11 -11.31 63.00
CA GLU A 187 -4.73 -10.86 63.21
C GLU A 187 -3.74 -11.90 62.70
N ALA A 188 -3.88 -13.15 63.15
CA ALA A 188 -3.02 -14.25 62.71
C ALA A 188 -2.99 -14.43 61.18
N LEU A 189 -4.15 -14.32 60.50
CA LEU A 189 -4.22 -14.44 59.05
C LEU A 189 -3.61 -13.23 58.34
N SER A 190 -3.83 -12.02 58.86
CA SER A 190 -3.23 -10.81 58.31
C SER A 190 -1.70 -10.87 58.37
N ASP A 191 -1.16 -11.29 59.51
CA ASP A 191 0.29 -11.45 59.70
C ASP A 191 0.87 -12.52 58.76
N ALA A 192 0.16 -13.65 58.60
CA ALA A 192 0.57 -14.68 57.65
C ALA A 192 0.60 -14.17 56.20
N VAL A 193 -0.41 -13.40 55.77
CA VAL A 193 -0.44 -12.79 54.43
C VAL A 193 0.70 -11.79 54.24
N LEU A 194 1.01 -10.98 55.26
CA LEU A 194 2.14 -10.05 55.23
C LEU A 194 3.47 -10.79 55.08
N GLN A 195 3.69 -11.87 55.85
CA GLN A 195 4.88 -12.71 55.73
C GLN A 195 5.02 -13.34 54.34
N LEU A 196 3.91 -13.82 53.74
CA LEU A 196 3.91 -14.35 52.38
C LEU A 196 4.24 -13.29 51.32
N ARG A 197 3.82 -12.05 51.54
CA ARG A 197 4.14 -10.92 50.66
C ARG A 197 5.61 -10.51 50.78
N GLU A 198 6.12 -10.36 52.01
CA GLU A 198 7.52 -10.00 52.28
C GLU A 198 8.50 -11.04 51.72
N ARG A 199 8.16 -12.32 51.86
CA ARG A 199 8.93 -13.44 51.29
C ARG A 199 8.73 -13.63 49.78
N GLN A 200 7.96 -12.76 49.12
CA GLN A 200 7.65 -12.82 47.67
C GLN A 200 6.94 -14.11 47.22
N VAL A 201 6.41 -14.91 48.13
CA VAL A 201 5.70 -16.16 47.80
C VAL A 201 4.48 -15.87 46.93
N LEU A 202 3.74 -14.78 47.24
CA LEU A 202 2.59 -14.36 46.43
C LEU A 202 2.98 -13.99 45.00
N ALA A 203 4.13 -13.33 44.81
CA ALA A 203 4.64 -12.98 43.49
C ALA A 203 5.04 -14.24 42.69
N THR A 204 5.71 -15.19 43.35
CA THR A 204 6.03 -16.50 42.76
C THR A 204 4.77 -17.26 42.35
N LEU A 205 3.75 -17.28 43.21
CA LEU A 205 2.46 -17.92 42.89
C LEU A 205 1.77 -17.24 41.71
N ARG A 206 1.73 -15.90 41.67
CA ARG A 206 1.17 -15.16 40.53
C ARG A 206 1.88 -15.53 39.24
N LYS A 207 3.22 -15.49 39.21
CA LYS A 207 4.01 -15.88 38.04
C LYS A 207 3.68 -17.30 37.60
N LYS A 208 3.63 -18.25 38.54
CA LYS A 208 3.32 -19.65 38.27
C LYS A 208 1.95 -19.86 37.64
N TRP A 209 0.92 -19.17 38.13
CA TRP A 209 -0.47 -19.41 37.71
C TRP A 209 -0.93 -18.56 36.52
N TRP A 210 -0.36 -17.38 36.31
CA TRP A 210 -0.73 -16.47 35.21
C TRP A 210 0.23 -16.50 34.01
N ILE A 211 1.53 -16.67 34.26
CA ILE A 211 2.58 -16.52 33.23
C ILE A 211 3.08 -17.90 32.81
N GLU A 212 3.62 -18.69 33.74
CA GLU A 212 4.23 -20.00 33.44
C GLU A 212 3.20 -21.05 32.98
N ARG A 213 1.94 -20.87 33.34
CA ARG A 213 0.81 -21.71 32.92
C ARG A 213 -0.06 -21.03 31.86
N GLY A 214 0.39 -19.92 31.29
CA GLY A 214 -0.22 -19.33 30.11
C GLY A 214 -0.12 -20.32 28.94
N GLN A 215 -1.22 -20.48 28.21
CA GLN A 215 -1.27 -21.30 27.00
C GLN A 215 -0.98 -20.46 25.76
N CYS A 216 -1.18 -19.14 25.86
CA CYS A 216 -0.78 -18.20 24.84
C CYS A 216 0.69 -17.82 25.04
N SER A 217 1.56 -18.31 24.17
CA SER A 217 2.94 -17.83 24.09
C SER A 217 2.92 -16.34 23.73
N ALA A 218 3.59 -15.52 24.54
CA ALA A 218 3.85 -14.12 24.21
C ALA A 218 4.78 -13.99 22.98
N ASP A 219 5.47 -15.07 22.65
CA ASP A 219 6.18 -15.27 21.40
C ASP A 219 5.24 -15.99 20.44
N GLY A 220 4.74 -15.27 19.44
CA GLY A 220 4.21 -15.88 18.22
C GLY A 220 5.33 -16.53 17.40
N ASP A 221 6.05 -17.47 18.01
CA ASP A 221 7.01 -18.38 17.37
C ASP A 221 7.33 -19.51 18.38
N GLY A 222 6.74 -20.69 18.19
CA GLY A 222 7.14 -21.86 18.98
C GLY A 222 6.08 -22.94 19.16
N ASP A 223 5.99 -23.80 18.14
CA ASP A 223 5.67 -25.23 18.25
C ASP A 223 4.22 -25.63 18.56
N GLY A 224 3.41 -25.65 17.50
CA GLY A 224 2.04 -26.12 17.52
C GLY A 224 1.33 -25.82 16.20
N ASP A 225 1.76 -26.49 15.14
CA ASP A 225 1.00 -26.73 13.90
C ASP A 225 0.08 -25.59 13.42
N MET A 226 0.67 -24.49 12.95
CA MET A 226 0.07 -23.65 11.90
C MET A 226 1.18 -23.19 10.97
N SER A 227 1.55 -24.07 10.05
CA SER A 227 2.13 -23.70 8.77
C SER A 227 1.10 -22.94 7.93
N GLU A 228 0.66 -21.78 8.39
CA GLU A 228 0.36 -20.69 7.48
C GLU A 228 1.45 -19.68 7.77
N SER A 229 2.54 -19.79 6.99
CA SER A 229 3.34 -18.62 6.67
C SER A 229 2.40 -17.42 6.60
N ASN A 230 2.75 -16.31 7.25
CA ASN A 230 2.29 -14.99 6.82
C ASN A 230 2.82 -14.78 5.40
N ALA A 231 2.38 -15.59 4.44
CA ALA A 231 2.51 -15.37 3.04
C ALA A 231 1.89 -13.99 2.86
N LEU A 232 2.68 -13.04 2.36
CA LEU A 232 2.21 -11.71 2.02
C LEU A 232 0.86 -11.90 1.32
N ALA A 233 -0.22 -11.63 2.05
CA ALA A 233 -1.54 -11.97 1.57
C ALA A 233 -1.70 -11.21 0.25
N LEU A 234 -2.22 -11.88 -0.79
CA LEU A 234 -2.37 -11.28 -2.13
C LEU A 234 -3.03 -9.89 -2.06
N ILE A 235 -3.88 -9.68 -1.05
CA ILE A 235 -4.53 -8.41 -0.71
C ILE A 235 -3.55 -7.25 -0.46
N ASN A 236 -2.38 -7.50 0.16
CA ASN A 236 -1.36 -6.47 0.41
C ASN A 236 -0.64 -6.05 -0.88
N VAL A 237 -0.63 -6.89 -1.92
CA VAL A 237 0.06 -6.64 -3.20
C VAL A 237 -0.94 -6.37 -4.35
N ALA A 238 -2.24 -6.54 -4.12
CA ALA A 238 -3.30 -6.36 -5.12
C ALA A 238 -3.25 -4.99 -5.83
N GLY A 239 -2.87 -3.94 -5.10
CA GLY A 239 -2.67 -2.59 -5.67
C GLY A 239 -1.69 -2.55 -6.85
N VAL A 240 -0.61 -3.34 -6.79
CA VAL A 240 0.40 -3.39 -7.85
C VAL A 240 -0.18 -3.97 -9.15
N PHE A 241 -1.05 -4.97 -9.04
CA PHE A 241 -1.72 -5.57 -10.20
C PHE A 241 -2.71 -4.60 -10.86
N TYR A 242 -3.46 -3.81 -10.09
CA TYR A 242 -4.36 -2.80 -10.65
C TYR A 242 -3.63 -1.72 -11.43
N VAL A 243 -2.48 -1.25 -10.91
CA VAL A 243 -1.65 -0.26 -11.62
C VAL A 243 -1.09 -0.84 -12.93
N LEU A 244 -0.65 -2.11 -12.93
CA LEU A 244 -0.13 -2.77 -14.13
C LEU A 244 -1.21 -2.87 -15.22
N VAL A 245 -2.40 -3.36 -14.87
CA VAL A 245 -3.51 -3.50 -15.83
C VAL A 245 -3.95 -2.13 -16.36
N GLY A 246 -4.10 -1.15 -15.46
CA GLY A 246 -4.43 0.22 -15.85
C GLY A 246 -3.39 0.84 -16.80
N GLY A 247 -2.11 0.63 -16.52
CA GLY A 247 -1.00 1.09 -17.37
C GLY A 247 -1.00 0.44 -18.75
N LEU A 248 -1.26 -0.86 -18.83
CA LEU A 248 -1.36 -1.57 -20.10
C LEU A 248 -2.53 -1.05 -20.96
N LEU A 249 -3.70 -0.86 -20.35
CA LEU A 249 -4.88 -0.33 -21.05
C LEU A 249 -4.63 1.10 -21.57
N LEU A 250 -4.01 1.95 -20.75
CA LEU A 250 -3.67 3.31 -21.17
C LEU A 250 -2.65 3.32 -22.31
N ALA A 251 -1.63 2.46 -22.26
CA ALA A 251 -0.65 2.33 -23.33
C ALA A 251 -1.30 1.87 -24.65
N LEU A 252 -2.22 0.91 -24.58
CA LEU A 252 -2.99 0.44 -25.76
C LEU A 252 -3.87 1.55 -26.33
N LEU A 253 -4.51 2.37 -25.49
CA LEU A 253 -5.31 3.51 -25.93
C LEU A 253 -4.45 4.56 -26.64
N VAL A 254 -3.30 4.94 -26.06
CA VAL A 254 -2.38 5.92 -26.67
C VAL A 254 -1.86 5.39 -28.01
N ALA A 255 -1.40 4.15 -28.07
CA ALA A 255 -0.92 3.53 -29.32
C ALA A 255 -2.01 3.48 -30.39
N SER A 256 -3.26 3.19 -30.00
CA SER A 256 -4.40 3.20 -30.92
C SER A 256 -4.67 4.60 -31.46
N LEU A 257 -4.69 5.62 -30.59
CA LEU A 257 -4.90 7.01 -31.01
C LEU A 257 -3.79 7.52 -31.93
N GLU A 258 -2.53 7.20 -31.63
CA GLU A 258 -1.39 7.54 -32.48
C GLU A 258 -1.50 6.87 -33.86
N LEU A 259 -1.88 5.58 -33.89
CA LEU A 259 -2.08 4.86 -35.14
C LEU A 259 -3.22 5.47 -35.97
N TRP A 260 -4.32 5.84 -35.33
CA TRP A 260 -5.46 6.48 -35.99
C TRP A 260 -5.08 7.86 -36.55
N TRP A 261 -4.32 8.64 -35.77
CA TRP A 261 -3.82 9.94 -36.21
C TRP A 261 -2.86 9.81 -37.39
N HIS A 262 -1.92 8.86 -37.34
CA HIS A 262 -0.95 8.61 -38.41
C HIS A 262 -1.63 8.09 -39.68
N VAL A 263 -2.53 7.11 -39.58
CA VAL A 263 -3.30 6.60 -40.73
C VAL A 263 -4.18 7.71 -41.32
N GLY A 264 -4.80 8.55 -40.49
CA GLY A 264 -5.58 9.70 -40.92
C GLY A 264 -4.76 10.75 -41.68
N LEU A 265 -3.56 11.07 -41.18
CA LEU A 265 -2.61 11.96 -41.87
C LEU A 265 -2.10 11.34 -43.18
N SER A 266 -1.77 10.05 -43.20
CA SER A 266 -1.32 9.34 -44.40
C SER A 266 -2.41 9.25 -45.46
N ARG A 267 -3.69 9.06 -45.08
CA ARG A 267 -4.83 9.12 -46.00
C ARG A 267 -5.00 10.51 -46.62
N LYS A 268 -4.84 11.57 -45.82
CA LYS A 268 -4.88 12.97 -46.31
C LYS A 268 -3.70 13.31 -47.23
N ALA A 269 -2.51 12.80 -46.93
CA ALA A 269 -1.31 12.98 -47.77
C ALA A 269 -1.41 12.19 -49.08
N ALA A 270 -1.92 10.96 -49.06
CA ALA A 270 -2.17 10.16 -50.25
C ALA A 270 -3.24 10.80 -51.16
N SER A 271 -4.34 11.31 -50.60
CA SER A 271 -5.38 12.02 -51.35
C SER A 271 -4.87 13.31 -52.01
N LYS A 272 -3.97 14.06 -51.34
CA LYS A 272 -3.31 15.23 -51.96
C LYS A 272 -2.37 14.85 -53.10
N LYS A 273 -1.63 13.73 -52.97
CA LYS A 273 -0.73 13.25 -54.02
C LYS A 273 -1.50 12.77 -55.26
N THR A 274 -2.56 11.98 -55.08
CA THR A 274 -3.41 11.53 -56.20
C THR A 274 -4.10 12.69 -56.92
N ARG A 275 -4.48 13.76 -56.19
CA ARG A 275 -5.04 14.97 -56.80
C ARG A 275 -3.99 15.78 -57.58
N ALA A 276 -2.78 15.91 -57.05
CA ALA A 276 -1.67 16.56 -57.75
C ALA A 276 -1.21 15.80 -59.00
N ASP A 277 -1.18 14.45 -58.95
CA ASP A 277 -0.85 13.60 -60.09
C ASP A 277 -1.95 13.66 -61.18
N ALA A 278 -3.23 13.84 -60.79
CA ALA A 278 -4.35 14.05 -61.72
C ALA A 278 -4.31 15.44 -62.39
N ASP A 279 -4.02 16.50 -61.64
CA ASP A 279 -3.85 17.86 -62.18
C ASP A 279 -2.65 17.93 -63.17
N GLN A 280 -1.61 17.11 -62.96
CA GLN A 280 -0.45 17.01 -63.86
C GLN A 280 -0.71 16.16 -65.11
N ALA A 281 -1.61 15.17 -65.03
CA ALA A 281 -2.09 14.41 -66.20
C ALA A 281 -3.04 15.25 -67.09
N GLU A 282 -3.83 16.15 -66.50
CA GLU A 282 -4.73 17.04 -67.25
C GLU A 282 -3.96 18.11 -68.04
N SER A 283 -2.84 18.62 -67.51
CA SER A 283 -1.97 19.58 -68.22
C SER A 283 -1.13 18.97 -69.35
N THR A 284 -0.96 17.65 -69.40
CA THR A 284 -0.23 16.94 -70.49
C THR A 284 -1.13 16.51 -71.65
N VAL A 285 -2.47 16.54 -71.50
CA VAL A 285 -3.43 16.19 -72.56
C VAL A 285 -3.86 17.41 -73.39
N VAL A 286 -3.64 18.64 -72.90
CA VAL A 286 -3.98 19.89 -73.61
C VAL A 286 -2.79 20.43 -74.41
N THR A 287 -2.30 19.66 -75.37
CA THR A 287 -1.61 20.19 -76.56
C THR A 287 -2.14 19.45 -77.79
N PRO A 288 -3.07 20.02 -78.57
CA PRO A 288 -3.50 19.38 -79.80
C PRO A 288 -2.37 19.51 -80.84
N ASN A 289 -1.85 18.37 -81.27
CA ASN A 289 -1.12 18.24 -82.53
C ASN A 289 -2.04 18.72 -83.66
N ILE A 290 -1.66 19.82 -84.31
CA ILE A 290 -2.18 20.22 -85.61
C ILE A 290 -1.11 19.85 -86.64
N CYS A 291 -1.34 18.74 -87.35
CA CYS A 291 -0.86 18.45 -88.70
C CYS A 291 -2.13 18.48 -89.58
N GLN A 292 -2.22 18.90 -90.84
CA GLN A 292 -1.29 19.17 -91.94
C GLN A 292 -2.15 19.94 -93.01
N ASP A 293 -1.62 20.73 -93.95
CA ASP A 293 -1.35 20.26 -95.34
C ASP A 293 -0.67 21.39 -96.16
N ASP A 294 0.36 20.98 -96.92
CA ASP A 294 0.80 21.32 -98.29
C ASP A 294 0.73 22.80 -98.76
N ASP A 295 1.75 23.44 -99.37
CA ASP A 295 2.66 22.98 -100.43
C ASP A 295 3.74 24.10 -100.72
N PRO A 296 4.58 24.07 -101.77
CA PRO A 296 6.03 23.91 -101.72
C PRO A 296 6.85 25.20 -101.99
N TRP A 297 8.18 25.04 -102.07
CA TRP A 297 9.26 26.01 -102.41
C TRP A 297 9.98 26.68 -101.22
N THR A 298 11.18 26.18 -100.88
CA THR A 298 12.45 26.94 -100.91
C THR A 298 13.66 26.14 -100.37
N LEU A 299 14.54 25.77 -101.32
CA LEU A 299 16.01 25.74 -101.31
C LEU A 299 16.80 25.56 -99.99
N LEU A 300 17.38 24.35 -99.90
CA LEU A 300 18.77 23.96 -99.54
C LEU A 300 19.43 24.35 -98.18
N PRO A 301 20.34 23.48 -97.67
CA PRO A 301 20.83 23.51 -96.29
C PRO A 301 22.23 24.12 -96.15
N HIS A 302 22.53 24.74 -94.99
CA HIS A 302 23.91 24.88 -94.52
C HIS A 302 24.13 24.08 -93.24
N LYS A 303 25.03 23.12 -93.35
CA LYS A 303 25.55 22.25 -92.31
C LYS A 303 26.84 22.87 -91.75
N ARG A 304 26.88 22.96 -90.42
CA ARG A 304 27.98 22.51 -89.52
C ARG A 304 29.25 23.38 -89.33
N LEU A 305 29.76 23.25 -88.08
CA LEU A 305 31.15 23.38 -87.59
C LEU A 305 31.60 24.83 -87.32
N ASP A 306 32.31 25.21 -86.25
CA ASP A 306 33.12 24.47 -85.28
C ASP A 306 33.55 25.37 -84.10
N ALA A 307 34.11 24.73 -83.06
CA ALA A 307 35.15 25.19 -82.11
C ALA A 307 34.82 26.36 -81.15
N ALA A 308 34.87 26.22 -79.81
CA ALA A 308 35.98 25.83 -78.94
C ALA A 308 37.20 26.76 -79.00
N THR A 309 37.29 27.72 -78.06
CA THR A 309 38.52 28.25 -77.42
C THR A 309 38.14 29.20 -76.28
N SER A 310 38.53 28.87 -75.05
CA SER A 310 39.50 29.59 -74.19
C SER A 310 39.11 31.04 -73.88
N SER A 311 38.96 31.47 -72.64
CA SER A 311 39.91 31.36 -71.51
C SER A 311 39.24 31.86 -70.25
#